data_AF-A0A9E3WVG7-F1
#
_entry.id   AF-A0A9E3WVG7-F1
#
_cell.length_a   1.000
_cell.length_b   1.000
_cell.length_c   1.000
_cell.angle_alpha   90.00
_cell.angle_beta   90.00
_cell.angle_gamma   90.00
#
_symmetry.space_group_name_H-M   'P 1'
#
loop_
_entity.id
_entity.type
_entity.pdbx_description
1 polymer ?
#
loop_
_entity_poly.entity_id
_entity_poly.type
_entity_poly.pdbx_seq_one_letter_code
_entity_poly.pdbx_strand_id
1 'polypeptide(L)'
;MSYRNAPLEMLQVGAVLQCPIRDAEGKLLLGPGVVVTQDFLVALFKRGVRSVAVDVRDWTRLNAFTSHGRVRTALPDRKGAQTNWNAAATRD
;
A
#
# COMPACT_ATOMS: atom_id res chain seq x y z
N MET A 1 2.88 20.18 9.46
CA MET A 1 3.27 18.91 8.78
C MET A 1 3.45 17.87 9.86
N SER A 2 2.63 16.82 9.84
CA SER A 2 2.67 15.76 10.86
C SER A 2 3.35 14.54 10.25
N TYR A 3 4.45 14.10 10.86
CA TYR A 3 5.18 12.91 10.44
C TYR A 3 4.84 11.74 11.37
N ARG A 4 4.80 10.52 10.82
CA ARG A 4 4.70 9.28 11.57
C ARG A 4 5.89 8.39 11.26
N ASN A 5 6.36 7.68 12.27
CA ASN A 5 7.41 6.69 12.10
C ASN A 5 6.81 5.41 11.53
N ALA A 6 7.23 5.05 10.32
CA ALA A 6 6.95 3.78 9.66
C ALA A 6 8.11 2.82 9.84
N PRO A 7 7.86 1.56 10.23
CA PRO A 7 8.88 0.55 10.15
C PRO A 7 9.24 0.32 8.68
N LEU A 8 10.51 -0.01 8.42
CA LEU A 8 11.02 -0.18 7.06
C LEU A 8 10.25 -1.24 6.26
N GLU A 9 9.69 -2.24 6.95
CA GLU A 9 8.85 -3.31 6.39
C GLU A 9 7.54 -2.83 5.76
N MET A 10 7.03 -1.65 6.16
CA MET A 10 5.84 -1.05 5.53
C MET A 10 6.17 -0.38 4.20
N LEU A 11 7.45 -0.06 3.93
CA LEU A 11 7.85 0.52 2.66
C LEU A 11 7.99 -0.58 1.62
N GLN A 12 6.99 -0.68 0.74
CA GLN A 12 7.07 -1.55 -0.41
C GLN A 12 7.94 -0.97 -1.51
N VAL A 13 8.74 -1.85 -2.14
CA VAL A 13 9.47 -1.53 -3.36
C VAL A 13 8.46 -1.16 -4.45
N GLY A 14 8.69 -0.04 -5.14
CA GLY A 14 7.79 0.52 -6.14
C GLY A 14 6.78 1.52 -5.60
N ALA A 15 6.68 1.73 -4.28
CA ALA A 15 5.85 2.77 -3.71
C ALA A 15 6.38 4.16 -4.14
N VAL A 16 5.48 5.01 -4.64
CA VAL A 16 5.79 6.40 -4.98
C VAL A 16 5.27 7.29 -3.86
N LEU A 17 6.19 7.89 -3.11
CA LEU A 17 5.85 8.76 -1.98
C LEU A 17 5.90 10.21 -2.45
N GLN A 18 4.84 10.96 -2.18
CA GLN A 18 4.77 12.36 -2.61
C GLN A 18 5.54 13.29 -1.66
N CYS A 19 5.69 12.89 -0.41
CA CYS A 19 6.43 13.62 0.61
C CYS A 19 7.86 13.08 0.76
N PRO A 20 8.80 13.93 1.23
CA PRO A 20 10.15 13.48 1.52
C PRO A 20 10.17 12.49 2.69
N ILE A 21 10.99 11.45 2.57
CA ILE A 21 11.26 10.51 3.67
C ILE A 21 12.41 11.04 4.49
N ARG A 22 12.25 11.03 5.81
CA ARG A 22 13.28 11.43 6.76
C ARG A 22 13.66 10.28 7.69
N ASP A 23 14.85 10.33 8.23
CA ASP A 23 15.26 9.46 9.32
C ASP A 23 14.68 9.95 10.66
N ALA A 24 14.82 9.15 11.73
CA ALA A 24 14.44 9.52 13.09
C ALA A 24 15.13 10.81 13.57
N GLU A 25 16.32 11.11 13.04
CA GLU A 25 17.09 12.33 13.31
C GLU A 25 16.66 13.52 12.42
N GLY A 26 15.61 13.36 11.60
CA GLY A 26 15.09 14.41 10.71
C GLY A 26 15.90 14.61 9.41
N LYS A 27 16.97 13.83 9.22
CA LYS A 27 17.80 13.83 8.00
C LYS A 27 17.00 13.35 6.80
N LEU A 28 17.09 14.08 5.69
CA LEU A 28 16.45 13.69 4.44
C LEU A 28 17.09 12.40 3.89
N LEU A 29 16.29 11.35 3.72
CA LEU A 29 16.71 10.08 3.14
C LEU A 29 16.29 9.97 1.67
N LEU A 30 15.07 10.39 1.36
CA LEU A 30 14.52 10.35 0.01
C LEU A 30 13.76 11.65 -0.29
N GLY A 31 14.00 12.22 -1.48
CA GLY A 31 13.27 13.40 -1.95
C GLY A 31 11.80 13.11 -2.25
N PRO A 32 10.95 14.15 -2.34
CA PRO A 32 9.55 13.99 -2.73
C PRO A 32 9.43 13.46 -4.17
N GLY A 33 8.45 12.59 -4.41
CA GLY A 33 8.14 12.05 -5.74
C GLY A 33 9.09 10.96 -6.22
N VAL A 34 9.98 10.46 -5.35
CA VAL A 34 10.94 9.41 -5.69
C VAL A 34 10.33 8.04 -5.38
N VAL A 35 10.60 7.07 -6.26
CA VAL A 35 10.19 5.68 -6.09
C VAL A 35 11.08 5.00 -5.05
N VAL A 36 10.46 4.26 -4.13
CA VAL A 36 11.19 3.38 -3.20
C VAL A 36 11.77 2.21 -3.98
N THR A 37 13.09 2.17 -4.13
CA THR A 37 13.79 1.06 -4.80
C THR A 37 14.29 0.03 -3.80
N GLN A 38 14.55 -1.19 -4.27
CA GLN A 38 15.11 -2.24 -3.42
C GLN A 38 16.51 -1.87 -2.92
N ASP A 39 17.35 -1.29 -3.77
CA ASP A 39 18.67 -0.76 -3.37
C ASP A 39 18.58 0.27 -2.24
N PHE A 40 17.55 1.14 -2.26
CA PHE A 40 17.34 2.10 -1.19
C PHE A 40 17.01 1.42 0.15
N LEU A 41 16.11 0.44 0.14
CA LEU A 41 15.78 -0.32 1.35
C LEU A 41 17.00 -1.09 1.87
N VAL A 42 17.78 -1.70 0.98
CA VAL A 42 19.03 -2.41 1.34
C VAL A 42 20.06 -1.42 1.91
N ALA A 43 20.17 -0.22 1.34
CA ALA A 43 21.08 0.81 1.86
C ALA A 43 20.68 1.28 3.27
N LEU A 44 19.38 1.43 3.54
CA LEU A 44 18.88 1.76 4.87
C LEU A 44 19.11 0.61 5.87
N PHE A 45 18.86 -0.63 5.45
CA PHE A 45 19.12 -1.81 6.28
C PHE A 45 20.61 -1.95 6.65
N LYS A 46 21.52 -1.74 5.67
CA LYS A 46 22.97 -1.73 5.91
C LYS A 46 23.43 -0.64 6.88
N ARG A 47 22.69 0.47 6.95
CA ARG A 47 22.94 1.56 7.91
C ARG A 47 22.31 1.32 9.28
N GLY A 48 21.57 0.22 9.45
CA GLY A 48 20.86 -0.09 10.70
C GLY A 48 19.58 0.72 10.91
N VAL A 49 19.09 1.42 9.88
CA VAL A 49 17.84 2.18 9.95
C VAL A 49 16.66 1.22 9.90
N ARG A 50 15.90 1.15 11.00
CA ARG A 50 14.73 0.26 11.14
C ARG A 50 13.40 0.95 10.91
N SER A 51 13.37 2.28 11.03
CA SER A 51 12.16 3.09 10.91
C SER A 51 12.47 4.40 10.21
N VAL A 52 11.51 4.90 9.43
CA VAL A 52 11.61 6.17 8.71
C VAL A 52 10.40 7.05 9.01
N ALA A 53 10.60 8.35 9.07
CA ALA A 53 9.54 9.32 9.23
C ALA A 53 8.91 9.62 7.85
N VAL A 54 7.62 9.31 7.73
CA VAL A 54 6.78 9.57 6.55
C VAL A 54 5.63 10.50 6.91
N ASP A 55 5.16 11.28 5.95
CA ASP A 55 3.99 12.15 6.15
C ASP A 55 2.72 11.33 6.35
N VAL A 56 1.75 11.85 7.11
CA VAL A 56 0.45 11.18 7.37
C VAL A 56 -0.32 10.85 6.08
N ARG A 57 -0.17 11.65 5.01
CA ARG A 57 -0.82 11.37 3.71
C ARG A 57 -0.24 10.12 3.06
N ASP A 58 1.08 10.01 3.02
CA ASP A 58 1.78 8.86 2.48
C ASP A 58 1.65 7.64 3.41
N TRP A 59 1.58 7.84 4.73
CA TRP A 59 1.25 6.80 5.69
C TRP A 59 -0.07 6.10 5.35
N THR A 60 -1.10 6.89 5.03
CA THR A 60 -2.42 6.35 4.69
C THR A 60 -2.37 5.53 3.40
N ARG A 61 -1.58 5.97 2.42
CA ARG A 61 -1.34 5.23 1.18
C ARG A 61 -0.60 3.93 1.45
N LEU A 62 0.53 3.98 2.16
CA LEU A 62 1.31 2.79 2.54
C LEU A 62 0.43 1.79 3.31
N ASN A 63 -0.40 2.26 4.24
CA ASN A 63 -1.32 1.43 5.02
C ASN A 63 -2.46 0.83 4.17
N ALA A 64 -2.97 1.56 3.18
CA ALA A 64 -3.96 1.05 2.22
C ALA A 64 -3.37 -0.07 1.35
N PHE A 65 -2.09 0.02 0.97
CA PHE A 65 -1.42 -1.00 0.13
C PHE A 65 -0.84 -2.18 0.93
N THR A 66 -0.50 -2.01 2.21
CA THR A 66 -0.04 -3.11 3.10
C THR A 66 -1.18 -4.02 3.57
N SER A 67 -2.43 -3.67 3.27
CA SER A 67 -3.61 -4.52 3.47
C SER A 67 -3.67 -5.65 2.44
N HIS A 68 -2.69 -6.56 2.44
CA HIS A 68 -2.82 -7.85 1.75
C HIS A 68 -2.84 -9.01 2.73
N GLY A 69 -4.08 -9.37 3.09
CA GLY A 69 -4.38 -10.55 3.88
C GLY A 69 -5.87 -10.87 4.06
N ARG A 70 -6.79 -10.26 3.28
CA ARG A 70 -8.13 -10.84 3.05
C ARG A 70 -8.69 -10.38 1.72
N VAL A 71 -8.63 -11.30 0.78
CA VAL A 71 -9.44 -11.41 -0.43
C VAL A 71 -10.73 -10.59 -0.33
N ARG A 72 -10.85 -9.59 -1.17
CA ARG A 72 -12.01 -9.46 -2.05
C ARG A 72 -11.58 -8.65 -3.26
N THR A 73 -11.06 -9.41 -4.22
CA THR A 73 -11.31 -9.20 -5.63
C THR A 73 -12.79 -8.88 -5.82
N ALA A 74 -13.18 -7.63 -5.63
CA ALA A 74 -14.33 -7.08 -6.33
C ALA A 74 -13.85 -6.89 -7.76
N LEU A 75 -13.82 -8.02 -8.50
CA LEU A 75 -14.14 -7.97 -9.92
C LEU A 75 -15.36 -7.04 -10.06
N PRO A 76 -15.41 -6.14 -11.06
CA PRO A 76 -16.66 -5.48 -11.36
C PRO A 76 -17.65 -6.58 -11.65
N ASP A 77 -18.59 -6.84 -10.73
CA ASP A 77 -19.72 -7.69 -10.99
C ASP A 77 -20.48 -6.99 -12.11
N ARG A 78 -20.16 -7.40 -13.34
CA ARG A 78 -21.13 -7.44 -14.43
C ARG A 78 -22.35 -8.04 -13.78
N LYS A 79 -23.28 -7.15 -13.42
CA LYS A 79 -24.63 -7.41 -12.96
C LYS A 79 -25.07 -8.71 -13.61
N GLY A 80 -24.91 -9.81 -12.89
CA GLY A 80 -25.30 -11.11 -13.38
C GLY A 80 -26.77 -10.97 -13.70
N ALA A 81 -27.11 -11.03 -14.98
CA ALA A 81 -28.48 -11.16 -15.40
C ALA A 81 -28.98 -12.39 -14.67
N GLN A 82 -29.79 -12.17 -13.64
CA GLN A 82 -30.42 -13.19 -12.85
C GLN A 82 -31.48 -13.82 -13.76
N THR A 83 -31.05 -14.68 -14.68
CA THR A 83 -31.97 -15.47 -15.48
C THR A 83 -32.41 -16.63 -14.61
N ASN A 84 -33.56 -16.45 -13.99
CA ASN A 84 -34.28 -17.47 -13.26
C ASN A 84 -34.68 -18.59 -14.23
N TRP A 85 -33.85 -19.63 -14.37
CA TRP A 85 -34.10 -20.78 -15.26
C TRP A 85 -34.90 -21.92 -14.60
N ASN A 86 -35.46 -21.73 -13.39
CA ASN A 86 -36.26 -22.75 -12.70
C ASN A 86 -37.75 -22.39 -12.61
N ALA A 87 -38.33 -21.96 -13.72
CA ALA A 87 -39.78 -21.78 -13.85
C ALA A 87 -40.31 -22.50 -15.11
N ALA A 88 -40.17 -23.83 -15.17
CA ALA A 88 -40.99 -24.70 -16.03
C ALA A 88 -40.66 -26.19 -15.79
N ALA A 89 -41.14 -26.75 -14.67
CA ALA A 89 -41.24 -28.21 -14.53
C ALA A 89 -42.37 -28.61 -13.56
N THR A 90 -43.54 -28.03 -13.74
CA THR A 90 -44.79 -28.66 -13.29
C THR A 90 -45.72 -28.68 -14.49
N ARG A 91 -45.69 -29.81 -15.20
CA ARG A 91 -46.68 -30.16 -16.21
C ARG A 91 -47.64 -31.12 -15.52
N ASP A 92 -48.87 -30.67 -15.36
CA ASP A 92 -50.07 -31.51 -15.24
C ASP A 92 -50.41 -32.07 -16.62
#